data_AF-A0A2D5YQV2-F1
#
_entry.id   AF-A0A2D5YQV2-F1
#
_cell.length_a   1.000
_cell.length_b   1.000
_cell.length_c   1.000
_cell.angle_alpha   90.00
_cell.angle_beta   90.00
_cell.angle_gamma   90.00
#
_symmetry.space_group_name_H-M   'P 1'
#
loop_
_entity.id
_entity.type
_entity.pdbx_description
1 polymer ?
#
loop_
_entity_poly.entity_id
_entity_poly.type
_entity_poly.pdbx_seq_one_letter_code
_entity_poly.pdbx_strand_id
1 'polypeptide(L)' 'MSEKLPSFDEAIALLKKAVKYSNIDNQKHLDLSLVDANERYLYQQALMVTQTSVIKGEYTQAQINELIGLI' A
#
# COMPACT_ATOMS: atom_id res chain seq x y z
N MET A 1 8.04 19.63 -11.38
CA MET A 1 6.76 19.81 -10.67
C MET A 1 6.83 18.99 -9.41
N SER A 2 6.52 19.55 -8.23
CA SER A 2 6.38 18.72 -7.03
C SER A 2 5.06 17.98 -7.16
N GLU A 3 5.10 16.69 -7.44
CA GLU A 3 3.89 15.87 -7.43
C GLU A 3 3.32 15.84 -6.02
N LYS A 4 2.01 16.07 -5.92
CA LYS A 4 1.28 16.01 -4.66
C LYS A 4 1.21 14.54 -4.22
N LEU A 5 1.57 14.27 -2.97
CA LEU A 5 1.41 12.94 -2.38
C LEU A 5 -0.07 12.52 -2.37
N PRO A 6 -0.36 11.21 -2.54
CA PRO A 6 -1.72 10.71 -2.40
C PRO A 6 -2.23 10.97 -0.98
N SER A 7 -3.53 11.22 -0.85
CA SER A 7 -4.21 11.12 0.44
C SER A 7 -4.13 9.70 0.99
N PHE A 8 -4.43 9.53 2.28
CA PHE A 8 -4.43 8.21 2.91
C PHE A 8 -5.39 7.23 2.21
N ASP A 9 -6.61 7.67 1.89
CA ASP A 9 -7.59 6.80 1.22
C ASP A 9 -7.16 6.41 -0.20
N GLU A 10 -6.57 7.35 -0.95
CA GLU A 10 -5.97 7.06 -2.27
C GLU A 10 -4.79 6.10 -2.15
N ALA A 11 -3.96 6.24 -1.10
CA ALA A 11 -2.85 5.34 -0.83
C ALA A 11 -3.35 3.91 -0.55
N ILE A 12 -4.39 3.75 0.28
CA ILE A 12 -5.02 2.45 0.53
C ILE A 12 -5.60 1.86 -0.76
N ALA A 13 -6.30 2.67 -1.56
CA ALA A 13 -6.89 2.24 -2.83
C ALA A 13 -5.84 1.80 -3.85
N LEU A 14 -4.68 2.47 -3.91
CA LEU A 14 -3.54 2.05 -4.72
C LEU A 14 -2.99 0.72 -4.22
N LEU A 15 -2.63 0.62 -2.93
CA LEU A 15 -1.98 -0.56 -2.37
C LEU A 15 -2.82 -1.83 -2.49
N LYS A 16 -4.16 -1.73 -2.38
CA LYS A 16 -5.09 -2.85 -2.65
C LYS A 16 -4.87 -3.52 -4.01
N LYS A 17 -4.57 -2.74 -5.04
CA LYS A 17 -4.36 -3.26 -6.41
C LYS A 17 -3.05 -4.05 -6.55
N ALA A 18 -2.11 -3.84 -5.62
CA ALA A 18 -0.84 -4.54 -5.57
C ALA A 18 -0.86 -5.75 -4.62
N VAL A 19 -2.00 -6.09 -3.99
CA VAL A 19 -2.10 -7.27 -3.12
C VAL A 19 -2.44 -8.52 -3.94
N LYS A 20 -1.67 -9.58 -3.73
CA LYS A 20 -1.91 -10.90 -4.34
C LYS A 20 -1.59 -12.05 -3.39
N TYR A 21 -2.09 -13.23 -3.72
CA TYR A 21 -1.68 -14.46 -3.07
C TYR A 21 -0.20 -14.77 -3.38
N SER A 22 0.54 -15.22 -2.37
CA SER A 22 1.87 -15.78 -2.55
C SER A 22 1.77 -17.24 -2.99
N ASN A 23 2.92 -17.86 -3.27
CA ASN A 23 3.01 -19.29 -3.54
C ASN A 23 2.86 -20.15 -2.26
N ILE A 24 2.72 -19.51 -1.09
CA ILE A 24 2.46 -20.16 0.18
C ILE A 24 0.95 -20.14 0.41
N ASP A 25 0.38 -21.30 0.73
CA ASP A 25 -1.06 -21.47 0.90
C ASP A 25 -1.67 -20.43 1.85
N ASN A 26 -2.74 -19.78 1.39
CA ASN A 26 -3.51 -18.77 2.11
C ASN A 26 -2.74 -17.54 2.62
N GLN A 27 -1.54 -17.27 2.09
CA GLN A 27 -0.80 -16.06 2.42
C GLN A 27 -0.93 -15.02 1.30
N LYS A 28 -1.26 -13.78 1.66
CA LYS A 28 -1.20 -12.64 0.74
C LYS A 28 0.03 -11.79 1.03
N HIS A 29 0.50 -11.08 0.02
CA HIS A 29 1.57 -10.11 0.13
C HIS A 29 1.34 -8.95 -0.84
N LEU A 30 2.03 -7.85 -0.58
CA LEU A 30 2.06 -6.70 -1.48
C LEU A 30 3.18 -6.90 -2.50
N ASP A 31 2.86 -6.79 -3.78
CA ASP A 31 3.79 -7.01 -4.88
C ASP A 31 3.67 -5.89 -5.93
N LEU A 32 4.67 -5.00 -5.94
CA LEU A 32 4.77 -3.89 -6.90
C LEU A 32 5.25 -4.32 -8.29
N SER A 33 5.48 -5.61 -8.53
CA SER A 33 5.66 -6.15 -9.87
C SER A 33 4.33 -6.33 -10.62
N LEU A 34 3.19 -6.33 -9.92
CA LEU A 34 1.86 -6.38 -10.54
C LEU A 34 1.41 -5.08 -11.19
N VAL A 35 2.06 -3.96 -10.84
CA VAL A 35 1.67 -2.62 -11.28
C VAL A 35 2.56 -2.17 -12.43
N ASP A 36 2.03 -1.26 -13.26
CA ASP A 36 2.82 -0.67 -14.35
C ASP A 36 4.09 -0.04 -13.79
N ALA A 37 5.23 -0.29 -14.44
CA ALA A 37 6.51 0.25 -14.02
C ALA A 37 6.52 1.79 -13.98
N ASN A 38 5.78 2.44 -14.88
CA ASN A 38 5.63 3.90 -14.93
C ASN A 38 4.79 4.42 -13.78
N GLU A 39 3.94 3.61 -13.17
CA GLU A 39 3.11 3.99 -12.02
C GLU A 39 3.75 3.59 -10.68
N ARG A 40 4.81 2.77 -10.68
CA ARG A 40 5.41 2.22 -9.46
C ARG A 40 5.80 3.27 -8.42
N TYR A 41 6.20 4.47 -8.87
CA TYR A 41 6.51 5.59 -7.98
C TYR A 41 5.29 6.02 -7.14
N LEU A 42 4.07 5.97 -7.69
CA LEU A 42 2.82 6.28 -6.96
C LEU A 42 2.57 5.30 -5.83
N TYR A 43 2.85 4.01 -6.07
CA TYR A 43 2.71 2.98 -5.04
C TYR A 43 3.78 3.11 -3.94
N GLN A 44 4.99 3.54 -4.30
CA GLN A 44 6.02 3.87 -3.31
C GLN A 44 5.61 5.09 -2.45
N GLN A 45 5.02 6.12 -3.05
CA GLN A 45 4.44 7.24 -2.31
C GLN A 45 3.29 6.78 -1.41
N ALA A 46 2.42 5.88 -1.89
CA ALA A 46 1.35 5.31 -1.09
C ALA A 46 1.88 4.55 0.14
N LEU A 47 2.94 3.75 -0.02
CA LEU A 47 3.63 3.09 1.10
C LEU A 47 4.19 4.11 2.11
N MET A 48 4.77 5.21 1.64
CA MET A 48 5.28 6.25 2.51
C MET A 48 4.16 6.92 3.32
N VAL A 49 3.01 7.19 2.69
CA VAL A 49 1.85 7.80 3.34
C VAL A 49 1.30 6.89 4.44
N THR A 50 1.10 5.60 4.16
CA THR A 50 0.62 4.64 5.18
C THR A 50 1.64 4.41 6.28
N GLN A 51 2.93 4.37 5.97
CA GLN A 51 3.97 4.25 7.01
C GLN A 51 4.00 5.49 7.92
N THR A 52 3.80 6.67 7.34
CA THR A 52 3.75 7.93 8.11
C THR A 52 2.57 7.96 9.06
N SER A 53 1.38 7.49 8.64
CA SER A 53 0.21 7.44 9.53
C SER A 53 0.43 6.46 10.69
N VAL A 54 1.17 5.38 10.48
CA VAL A 54 1.59 4.46 11.54
C VAL A 54 2.54 5.15 12.53
N ILE A 55 3.56 5.84 12.02
CA ILE A 55 4.53 6.57 12.85
C ILE A 55 3.85 7.65 13.70
N LYS A 56 2.83 8.32 13.15
CA LYS A 56 2.03 9.33 13.87
C LYS A 56 1.03 8.75 14.88
N GLY A 57 0.84 7.43 14.89
CA GLY A 57 -0.14 6.76 15.75
C GLY A 57 -1.59 6.92 15.29
N GLU A 58 -1.83 7.36 14.05
CA GLU A 58 -3.17 7.48 13.46
C GLU A 58 -3.76 6.10 13.12
N TYR A 59 -2.89 5.17 12.72
CA TYR A 59 -3.24 3.78 12.44
C TYR A 59 -2.16 2.84 12.98
N THR A 60 -2.51 1.59 13.22
CA THR A 60 -1.56 0.50 13.48
C THR A 60 -1.24 -0.24 12.18
N GLN A 61 -0.08 -0.92 12.12
CA GLN A 61 0.26 -1.75 10.96
C GLN A 61 -0.80 -2.83 10.69
N ALA A 62 -1.40 -3.40 11.74
CA ALA A 62 -2.46 -4.39 11.62
C ALA A 62 -3.71 -3.81 10.92
N GLN A 63 -4.14 -2.61 11.32
CA GLN A 63 -5.25 -1.90 10.67
C GLN A 63 -4.94 -1.60 9.20
N ILE A 64 -3.72 -1.17 8.87
CA ILE A 64 -3.33 -0.96 7.47
C ILE A 64 -3.42 -2.27 6.68
N ASN A 65 -2.91 -3.38 7.23
CA ASN A 65 -2.93 -4.68 6.58
C ASN A 65 -4.37 -5.16 6.29
N GLU A 66 -5.28 -5.00 7.23
CA GLU A 66 -6.71 -5.28 7.04
C GLU A 66 -7.31 -4.36 5.98
N LEU A 67 -7.04 -3.05 6.05
CA LEU A 67 -7.54 -2.07 5.10
C LEU A 67 -7.10 -2.37 3.67
N ILE A 68 -5.86 -2.79 3.43
CA ILE A 68 -5.37 -3.14 2.08
C ILE A 68 -5.68 -4.60 1.69
N GLY A 69 -6.20 -5.41 2.60
CA GLY A 69 -6.63 -6.79 2.35
C GLY A 69 -5.50 -7.83 2.37
N LEU A 70 -4.41 -7.56 3.10
CA LEU A 70 -3.32 -8.51 3.34
C LEU A 70 -3.69 -9.62 4.32
N ILE A 71 -4.58 -9.34 5.27
CA ILE A 71 -5.09 -10.26 6.29
C ILE A 71 -6.61 -10.14 6.40
#